data_AF-A0A939C5G9-F1
#
_entry.id   AF-A0A939C5G9-F1
#
_cell.length_a   1.000
_cell.length_b   1.000
_cell.length_c   1.000
_cell.angle_alpha   90.00
_cell.angle_beta   90.00
_cell.angle_gamma   90.00
#
_symmetry.space_group_name_H-M   'P 1'
#
loop_
_entity.id
_entity.type
_entity.pdbx_description
1 polymer ?
#
loop_
_entity_poly.entity_id
_entity_poly.type
_entity_poly.pdbx_seq_one_letter_code
_entity_poly.pdbx_strand_id
1 'polypeptide(L)' 'MSLNEFAKTLQVIEVQSVDFHFSRGDFRRWIQFILGDVALSSRINRIPQDTRGEQLRSALIKTVNERIIELKKI' A
#
# COMPACT_ATOMS: atom_id res chain seq x y z
N MET A 1 0.85 -1.50 -13.44
CA MET A 1 0.74 -0.52 -12.34
C MET A 1 2.06 -0.51 -11.58
N SER A 2 2.66 0.66 -11.41
CA SER A 2 3.87 0.93 -10.62
C SER A 2 3.50 1.38 -9.20
N LEU A 3 4.49 1.51 -8.30
CA LEU A 3 4.27 2.06 -6.96
C LEU A 3 3.76 3.51 -6.98
N ASN A 4 4.25 4.34 -7.91
CA ASN A 4 3.76 5.72 -8.06
C ASN A 4 2.30 5.76 -8.52
N GLU A 5 1.93 4.90 -9.48
CA GLU A 5 0.54 4.78 -9.92
C GLU A 5 -0.34 4.28 -8.78
N PHE A 6 0.09 3.25 -8.04
CA PHE A 6 -0.64 2.73 -6.90
C PHE A 6 -0.87 3.79 -5.82
N ALA A 7 0.15 4.58 -5.46
CA ALA A 7 0.02 5.67 -4.48
C ALA A 7 -0.97 6.75 -4.93
N LYS A 8 -0.98 7.09 -6.24
CA LYS A 8 -1.96 8.02 -6.81
C LYS A 8 -3.37 7.43 -6.80
N THR A 9 -3.51 6.16 -7.17
CA THR A 9 -4.80 5.46 -7.13
C THR A 9 -5.37 5.46 -5.71
N LEU A 10 -4.55 5.16 -4.69
CA LEU A 10 -4.97 5.21 -3.29
C LEU A 10 -5.49 6.59 -2.85
N GLN A 11 -5.11 7.69 -3.50
CA GLN A 11 -5.60 9.04 -3.16
C GLN A 11 -7.02 9.32 -3.68
N VAL A 12 -7.45 8.64 -4.75
CA VAL A 12 -8.66 9.00 -5.48
C VAL A 12 -9.78 7.97 -5.39
N ILE A 13 -9.46 6.70 -5.13
CA ILE A 13 -10.49 5.65 -5.05
C ILE A 13 -11.35 5.79 -3.79
N GLU A 14 -12.54 5.21 -3.81
CA GLU A 14 -13.40 5.16 -2.63
C GLU A 14 -12.73 4.41 -1.47
N VAL A 15 -12.92 4.92 -0.25
CA VAL A 15 -12.25 4.38 0.93
C VAL A 15 -12.71 2.95 1.25
N GLN A 16 -13.94 2.61 0.90
CA GLN A 16 -14.50 1.26 1.02
C GLN A 16 -13.73 0.25 0.15
N SER A 17 -13.25 0.68 -1.02
CA SER A 17 -12.41 -0.16 -1.89
C SER A 17 -11.04 -0.40 -1.24
N VAL A 18 -10.46 0.63 -0.62
CA VAL A 18 -9.20 0.50 0.14
C VAL A 18 -9.34 -0.53 1.26
N ASP A 19 -10.40 -0.41 2.07
CA ASP A 19 -10.67 -1.32 3.18
C ASP A 19 -10.89 -2.76 2.70
N PHE A 20 -11.68 -2.94 1.64
CA PHE A 20 -11.98 -4.24 1.06
C PHE A 20 -10.72 -4.97 0.59
N HIS A 21 -9.87 -4.30 -0.20
CA HIS A 21 -8.66 -4.91 -0.72
C HIS A 21 -7.57 -5.11 0.34
N PHE A 22 -7.46 -4.18 1.29
CA PHE A 22 -6.51 -4.32 2.39
C PHE A 22 -6.84 -5.50 3.30
N SER A 23 -8.10 -5.63 3.72
CA SER A 23 -8.55 -6.72 4.62
C SER A 23 -8.35 -8.11 4.02
N ARG A 24 -8.44 -8.23 2.69
CA ARG A 24 -8.14 -9.47 1.97
C ARG A 24 -6.65 -9.74 1.84
N GLY A 25 -5.80 -8.73 2.02
CA GLY A 25 -4.36 -8.78 1.77
C GLY A 25 -3.99 -8.65 0.30
N ASP A 26 -4.87 -8.13 -0.55
CA ASP A 26 -4.65 -8.04 -1.99
C ASP A 26 -3.43 -7.15 -2.30
N PHE A 27 -3.33 -5.99 -1.65
CA PHE A 27 -2.22 -5.06 -1.84
C PHE A 27 -0.85 -5.67 -1.50
N ARG A 28 -0.73 -6.32 -0.33
CA ARG A 28 0.56 -6.94 0.08
C ARG A 28 0.97 -8.09 -0.84
N ARG A 29 0.00 -8.90 -1.30
CA ARG A 29 0.28 -10.01 -2.23
C ARG A 29 0.68 -9.48 -3.61
N TRP A 30 -0.05 -8.50 -4.14
CA TRP A 30 0.28 -7.87 -5.40
C TRP A 30 1.69 -7.26 -5.37
N ILE A 31 2.02 -6.49 -4.33
CA ILE A 31 3.36 -5.90 -4.15
C ILE A 31 4.45 -6.97 -4.06
N GLN A 32 4.22 -8.05 -3.30
CA GLN A 32 5.21 -9.11 -3.14
C GLN A 32 5.43 -9.91 -4.43
N PHE A 33 4.36 -10.39 -5.04
CA PHE A 33 4.44 -11.40 -6.10
C PHE A 33 4.48 -10.81 -7.50
N ILE A 34 3.94 -9.60 -7.71
CA ILE A 34 3.93 -8.94 -9.02
C ILE A 34 5.02 -7.88 -9.12
N LEU A 35 5.26 -7.10 -8.07
CA LEU A 35 6.33 -6.10 -8.07
C LEU A 35 7.65 -6.59 -7.48
N GLY A 36 7.66 -7.75 -6.81
CA GLY A 36 8.85 -8.31 -6.19
C GLY A 36 9.34 -7.56 -4.94
N ASP A 37 8.60 -6.57 -4.44
CA ASP A 37 9.04 -5.74 -3.30
C ASP A 37 8.60 -6.35 -1.96
N VAL A 38 9.33 -7.38 -1.54
CA VAL A 38 9.12 -8.08 -0.27
C VAL A 38 9.23 -7.15 0.94
N ALA A 39 10.09 -6.13 0.86
CA ALA A 39 10.28 -5.17 1.94
C ALA A 39 9.03 -4.30 2.14
N LEU A 40 8.46 -3.78 1.05
CA LEU A 40 7.22 -3.02 1.11
C LEU A 40 6.04 -3.87 1.55
N SER A 41 5.91 -5.09 1.01
CA SER A 41 4.86 -6.03 1.43
C SER A 41 4.88 -6.28 2.94
N SER A 42 6.08 -6.49 3.50
CA SER A 42 6.28 -6.69 4.94
C SER A 42 5.88 -5.47 5.76
N ARG A 43 6.14 -4.25 5.27
CA ARG A 43 5.72 -3.01 5.95
C ARG A 43 4.20 -2.85 5.95
N ILE A 44 3.55 -3.10 4.81
CA ILE A 44 2.08 -3.07 4.73
C ILE A 44 1.47 -4.12 5.66
N ASN A 45 2.10 -5.30 5.79
CA ASN A 45 1.62 -6.34 6.70
C ASN A 45 1.68 -5.96 8.20
N ARG A 46 2.45 -4.93 8.57
CA ARG A 46 2.52 -4.41 9.95
C ARG A 46 1.40 -3.42 10.27
N ILE A 47 0.65 -2.95 9.27
CA ILE A 47 -0.53 -2.12 9.51
C ILE A 47 -1.60 -3.02 10.18
N PRO A 48 -2.15 -2.61 11.35
CA PRO A 48 -3.16 -3.41 12.04
C PRO A 48 -4.36 -3.73 11.15
N GLN A 49 -4.82 -4.99 11.18
CA GLN A 49 -5.88 -5.48 10.30
C GLN A 49 -7.26 -4.89 10.59
N ASP A 50 -7.43 -4.16 11.69
CA ASP A 50 -8.60 -3.40 12.10
C ASP A 50 -8.52 -1.92 11.71
N THR A 51 -7.39 -1.44 11.17
CA THR A 51 -7.28 -0.06 10.66
C THR A 51 -8.19 0.10 9.44
N ARG A 52 -9.03 1.14 9.41
CA ARG A 52 -10.03 1.37 8.37
C ARG A 52 -10.08 2.81 7.91
N GLY A 53 -10.82 3.05 6.84
CA GLY A 53 -11.16 4.40 6.41
C GLY A 53 -9.93 5.22 5.98
N GLU A 54 -10.03 6.53 6.17
CA GLU A 54 -8.97 7.46 5.77
C GLU A 54 -7.68 7.30 6.59
N GLN A 55 -7.77 6.70 7.79
CA GLN A 55 -6.59 6.32 8.57
C GLN A 55 -5.80 5.23 7.85
N LEU A 56 -6.49 4.20 7.35
CA LEU A 56 -5.86 3.14 6.56
C LEU A 56 -5.26 3.69 5.27
N ARG A 57 -6.04 4.50 4.53
CA ARG A 57 -5.57 5.14 3.29
C ARG A 57 -4.28 5.92 3.53
N SER A 58 -4.27 6.76 4.56
CA SER A 58 -3.11 7.59 4.91
C SER A 58 -1.89 6.74 5.28
N ALA A 59 -2.09 5.67 6.06
CA ALA A 59 -1.01 4.74 6.43
C ALA A 59 -0.41 4.03 5.21
N LEU A 60 -1.25 3.56 4.28
CA LEU A 60 -0.81 2.93 3.04
C LEU A 60 -0.03 3.92 2.16
N ILE A 61 -0.58 5.12 1.89
CA ILE A 61 0.08 6.13 1.06
C ILE A 61 1.44 6.51 1.65
N LYS A 62 1.52 6.77 2.96
CA LYS A 62 2.77 7.07 3.65
C LYS A 62 3.80 5.95 3.45
N THR A 63 3.41 4.71 3.74
CA THR A 63 4.28 3.53 3.62
C THR A 63 4.81 3.33 2.20
N VAL A 64 3.95 3.52 1.18
CA VAL A 64 4.34 3.40 -0.23
C VAL A 64 5.25 4.55 -0.65
N ASN A 65 4.97 5.79 -0.25
CA ASN A 65 5.79 6.96 -0.59
C ASN A 65 7.18 6.89 0.04
N GLU A 66 7.29 6.47 1.29
CA GLU A 66 8.58 6.23 1.96
C GLU A 66 9.43 5.25 1.15
N ARG A 67 8.82 4.15 0.68
CA ARG A 67 9.51 3.17 -0.15
C ARG A 67 9.93 3.74 -1.51
N ILE A 68 9.07 4.52 -2.17
CA ILE A 68 9.42 5.18 -3.43
C ILE A 68 10.63 6.10 -3.25
N ILE A 69 10.69 6.85 -2.14
CA ILE A 69 11.82 7.74 -1.83
C ILE A 69 13.10 6.93 -1.61
N GLU A 70 13.03 5.82 -0.86
CA GLU A 70 14.18 4.92 -0.67
C GLU A 70 14.73 4.38 -1.99
N LEU A 71 13.85 3.88 -2.87
CA LEU A 71 14.23 3.31 -4.15
C LEU A 71 14.83 4.32 -5.14
N LYS A 72 14.55 5.62 -4.96
CA LYS A 72 15.13 6.72 -5.76
C LYS A 72 16.49 7.20 -5.26
N LYS A 73 16.86 6.84 -4.02
CA LYS A 73 18.16 7.20 -3.42
C LYS A 73 19.23 6.13 -3.65
N ILE A 74 18.85 5.03 -4.30
CA ILE A 74 19.74 3.96 -4.79
C ILE A 74 20.11 4.31 -6.22
#